data_AF-A0A3P1CFI8-F1
#
_entry.id   AF-A0A3P1CFI8-F1
#
_cell.length_a   1.000
_cell.length_b   1.000
_cell.length_c   1.000
_cell.angle_alpha   90.00
_cell.angle_beta   90.00
_cell.angle_gamma   90.00
#
_symmetry.space_group_name_H-M   'P 1'
#
loop_
_entity.id
_entity.type
_entity.pdbx_description
1 polymer ?
#
loop_
_entity_poly.entity_id
_entity_poly.type
_entity_poly.pdbx_seq_one_letter_code
_entity_poly.pdbx_strand_id
1 'polypeptide(L)'
;MVQQYEVAELPLLISYRQKVNKRLSYYGLFGPSVGYALGGRLKAMDNEGSQIFSDKLLFERRIETGIWGGGGVEIAIGPLTAFLDARYQVGLSATKFYGGEVPRGFTVSVGVWLPTKK
;
A
#
# COMPACT_ATOMS: atom_id res chain seq x y z
N MET A 1 -13.69 -0.63 -18.78
CA MET A 1 -12.32 -1.07 -18.44
C MET A 1 -11.87 -0.21 -17.27
N VAL A 2 -11.79 -0.78 -16.06
CA VAL A 2 -11.43 -0.04 -14.85
C VAL A 2 -9.90 0.04 -14.80
N GLN A 3 -9.35 1.23 -14.96
CA GLN A 3 -7.89 1.44 -14.96
C GLN A 3 -7.43 1.77 -13.53
N GLN A 4 -6.51 0.97 -13.01
CA GLN A 4 -5.83 1.19 -11.74
C GLN A 4 -4.97 2.45 -11.82
N TYR A 5 -5.11 3.32 -10.82
CA TYR A 5 -4.21 4.45 -10.59
C TYR A 5 -3.01 3.98 -9.76
N GLU A 6 -1.85 4.58 -9.98
CA GLU A 6 -0.69 4.37 -9.12
C GLU A 6 -0.90 5.16 -7.82
N VAL A 7 -0.74 4.52 -6.66
CA VAL A 7 -0.87 5.16 -5.35
C VAL A 7 0.51 5.14 -4.68
N ALA A 8 1.05 6.31 -4.38
CA ALA A 8 2.23 6.41 -3.52
C ALA A 8 1.78 6.25 -2.07
N GLU A 9 2.08 5.11 -1.47
CA GLU A 9 1.62 4.77 -0.14
C GLU A 9 2.73 4.81 0.92
N LEU A 10 2.41 5.40 2.06
CA LEU A 10 3.26 5.45 3.24
C LEU A 10 2.57 4.74 4.43
N PRO A 11 2.94 3.48 4.70
CA PRO A 11 2.45 2.74 5.86
C PRO A 11 3.29 3.02 7.13
N LEU A 12 2.63 3.27 8.25
CA LEU A 12 3.25 3.35 9.58
C LEU A 12 2.93 2.06 10.33
N LEU A 13 3.92 1.16 10.46
CA LEU A 13 3.71 -0.18 10.98
C LEU A 13 4.38 -0.38 12.33
N ILE A 14 3.62 -0.87 13.30
CA ILE A 14 4.15 -1.43 14.53
C ILE A 14 4.62 -2.85 14.21
N SER A 15 5.84 -3.18 14.63
CA SER A 15 6.41 -4.52 14.46
C SER A 15 6.55 -5.23 15.79
N TYR A 16 6.09 -6.48 15.84
CA TYR A 16 6.35 -7.39 16.95
C TYR A 16 7.18 -8.56 16.42
N ARG A 17 8.34 -8.81 17.01
CA ARG A 17 9.28 -9.84 16.55
C ARG A 17 9.52 -10.88 17.63
N GLN A 18 9.31 -12.14 17.29
CA GLN A 18 9.56 -13.28 18.15
C GLN A 18 10.68 -14.14 17.58
N LYS A 19 11.78 -14.24 18.33
CA LYS A 19 12.89 -15.15 17.99
C LYS A 19 12.54 -16.54 18.48
N VAL A 20 12.40 -17.49 17.57
CA VAL A 20 12.16 -18.89 17.92
C VAL A 20 13.47 -19.60 18.18
N ASN A 21 14.47 -19.39 17.31
CA ASN A 21 15.81 -19.95 17.44
C ASN A 21 16.86 -18.92 17.00
N LYS A 22 18.16 -19.27 17.15
CA LYS A 22 19.27 -18.42 16.66
C LYS A 22 19.21 -18.13 15.15
N ARG A 23 18.49 -18.95 14.38
CA ARG A 23 18.39 -18.85 12.91
C ARG A 23 17.02 -18.44 12.40
N LEU A 24 15.97 -18.53 13.21
CA LEU A 24 14.59 -18.32 12.74
C LEU A 24 13.87 -17.35 13.65
N SER A 25 13.30 -16.30 13.06
CA SER A 25 12.44 -15.34 13.73
C SER A 25 11.14 -15.17 12.96
N TYR A 26 10.05 -14.97 13.68
CA TYR A 26 8.77 -14.56 13.12
C TYR A 26 8.51 -13.12 13.49
N TYR A 27 7.81 -12.38 12.64
CA TYR A 27 7.36 -11.04 12.98
C TYR A 27 5.96 -10.77 12.46
N GLY A 28 5.22 -9.99 13.21
CA GLY A 28 3.94 -9.41 12.83
C GLY A 28 4.07 -7.92 12.58
N LEU A 29 3.31 -7.41 11.64
CA LEU A 29 3.21 -6.00 11.27
C LEU A 29 1.74 -5.60 11.26
N PHE A 30 1.45 -4.47 11.89
CA PHE A 30 0.12 -3.89 11.85
C PHE A 30 0.20 -2.37 11.99
N GLY A 31 -0.61 -1.65 11.23
CA GLY A 31 -0.73 -0.23 11.42
C GLY A 31 -1.48 0.51 10.31
N PRO A 32 -1.72 1.80 10.50
CA PRO A 32 -2.37 2.64 9.51
C PRO A 32 -1.45 2.94 8.32
N SER A 33 -2.06 3.33 7.21
CA SER A 33 -1.36 3.89 6.07
C SER A 33 -2.08 5.10 5.51
N VAL A 34 -1.28 5.96 4.88
CA VAL A 34 -1.74 7.11 4.12
C VAL A 34 -1.12 7.01 2.73
N GLY A 35 -1.98 6.93 1.72
CA GLY A 35 -1.61 6.93 0.31
C GLY A 35 -2.02 8.22 -0.38
N TYR A 36 -1.23 8.61 -1.36
CA TYR A 36 -1.56 9.68 -2.29
C TYR A 36 -1.73 9.08 -3.69
N ALA A 37 -2.93 9.21 -4.26
CA ALA A 37 -3.21 8.76 -5.61
C ALA A 37 -2.44 9.64 -6.63
N LEU A 38 -1.42 9.05 -7.25
CA LEU A 38 -0.64 9.65 -8.33
C LEU A 38 -1.33 9.37 -9.66
N GLY A 39 -2.30 10.22 -9.98
CA GLY A 39 -2.95 10.19 -11.28
C GLY A 39 -4.36 10.78 -11.23
N GLY A 40 -4.64 11.67 -12.16
CA GLY A 40 -5.99 12.12 -12.48
C GLY A 40 -6.11 12.11 -13.99
N ARG A 41 -7.09 11.38 -14.53
CA ARG A 41 -7.46 11.51 -15.94
C ARG A 41 -8.60 12.52 -16.05
N LEU A 42 -8.47 13.42 -17.01
CA LEU A 42 -9.59 14.22 -17.51
C LEU A 42 -10.65 13.24 -18.04
N LYS A 43 -11.80 13.16 -17.36
CA LYS A 43 -13.01 12.60 -17.97
C LYS A 43 -13.41 13.58 -19.08
N ALA A 44 -13.05 13.29 -20.32
CA ALA A 44 -13.75 13.89 -21.44
C ALA A 44 -15.19 13.34 -21.40
N MET A 45 -16.13 14.16 -20.94
CA MET A 45 -17.54 13.85 -21.09
C MET A 45 -17.88 14.00 -22.58
N ASP A 46 -17.86 12.90 -23.31
CA ASP A 46 -18.58 12.79 -24.57
C ASP A 46 -20.07 12.78 -24.23
N ASN A 47 -20.65 13.97 -24.10
CA ASN A 47 -22.05 14.19 -24.37
C ASN A 47 -22.18 15.58 -25.00
N GLU A 48 -22.53 15.53 -26.28
CA GLU A 48 -23.13 16.56 -27.12
C GLU A 48 -23.37 17.93 -26.45
N GLY A 49 -22.72 18.95 -27.00
CA GLY A 49 -23.19 20.34 -26.87
C GLY A 49 -22.55 21.13 -25.74
N SER A 50 -21.46 21.82 -26.10
CA SER A 50 -21.11 23.15 -25.59
C SER A 50 -21.26 23.40 -24.08
N GLN A 51 -20.25 23.04 -23.29
CA GLN A 51 -19.83 23.90 -22.18
C GLN A 51 -18.30 23.96 -22.13
N ILE A 52 -17.82 25.13 -22.57
CA ILE A 52 -16.49 25.72 -22.36
C ILE A 52 -15.80 25.11 -21.15
N PHE A 53 -14.65 24.46 -21.40
CA PHE A 53 -13.54 24.16 -20.48
C PHE A 53 -13.77 24.63 -19.04
N SER A 54 -14.66 23.94 -18.31
CA SER A 54 -14.65 23.99 -16.87
C SER A 54 -13.59 22.98 -16.47
N ASP A 55 -12.33 23.40 -16.53
CA ASP A 55 -11.22 22.81 -15.78
C ASP A 55 -11.50 23.02 -14.29
N LYS A 56 -12.62 22.48 -13.80
CA LYS A 56 -12.70 22.05 -12.42
C LYS A 56 -11.79 20.84 -12.36
N LEU A 57 -10.50 21.11 -12.16
CA LEU A 57 -9.60 20.25 -11.42
C LEU A 57 -10.30 19.97 -10.09
N LEU A 58 -11.18 18.97 -10.10
CA LEU A 58 -11.68 18.35 -8.89
C LEU A 58 -10.45 17.70 -8.28
N PHE A 59 -9.73 18.48 -7.47
CA PHE A 59 -8.81 17.99 -6.44
C PHE A 59 -9.62 17.25 -5.36
N GLU A 60 -10.63 16.47 -5.76
CA GLU A 60 -11.44 15.66 -4.86
C GLU A 60 -10.54 14.55 -4.32
N ARG A 61 -10.11 14.77 -3.08
CA ARG A 61 -9.58 13.80 -2.12
C ARG A 61 -8.68 12.71 -2.74
N ARG A 62 -7.46 13.12 -3.10
CA ARG A 62 -6.36 12.24 -3.52
C ARG A 62 -5.68 11.48 -2.38
N ILE A 63 -6.11 11.73 -1.14
CA ILE A 63 -5.60 11.05 0.05
C ILE A 63 -6.45 9.83 0.32
N GLU A 64 -5.83 8.66 0.24
CA GLU A 64 -6.39 7.39 0.63
C GLU A 64 -5.82 6.99 1.98
N THR A 65 -6.67 6.44 2.84
CA THR A 65 -6.24 5.92 4.14
C THR A 65 -6.57 4.44 4.20
N GLY A 66 -5.73 3.67 4.88
CA GLY A 66 -5.89 2.23 4.99
C GLY A 66 -5.32 1.67 6.28
N ILE A 67 -5.53 0.38 6.47
CA ILE A 67 -4.89 -0.42 7.50
C ILE A 67 -4.14 -1.54 6.79
N TRP A 68 -2.89 -1.74 7.20
CA TRP A 68 -2.09 -2.88 6.83
C TRP A 68 -2.01 -3.86 7.98
N GLY A 69 -2.09 -5.13 7.63
CA GLY A 69 -1.80 -6.24 8.52
C GLY A 69 -0.98 -7.28 7.79
N GLY A 70 -0.04 -7.90 8.48
CA GLY A 70 0.78 -8.94 7.86
C GLY A 70 1.86 -9.44 8.79
N GLY A 71 2.78 -10.20 8.20
CA GLY A 71 3.88 -10.77 8.93
C GLY A 71 4.78 -11.57 8.03
N GLY A 72 5.86 -12.05 8.61
CA GLY A 72 6.86 -12.78 7.86
C GLY A 72 7.75 -13.62 8.73
N VAL A 73 8.63 -14.33 8.03
CA VAL A 73 9.68 -15.16 8.60
C VAL A 73 11.03 -14.60 8.20
N GLU A 74 11.96 -14.60 9.14
CA GLU A 74 13.35 -14.22 8.92
C GLU A 74 14.24 -15.44 9.20
N ILE A 75 15.14 -15.73 8.25
CA ILE A 75 16.09 -16.83 8.34
C ILE A 75 17.51 -16.26 8.28
N ALA A 76 18.30 -16.50 9.32
CA ALA A 76 19.71 -16.13 9.34
C ALA A 76 20.54 -17.13 8.51
N ILE A 77 21.18 -16.64 7.45
CA ILE A 77 22.04 -17.37 6.54
C ILE A 77 23.45 -16.76 6.66
N GLY A 78 24.24 -17.30 7.60
CA GLY A 78 25.56 -16.76 7.92
C GLY A 78 25.47 -15.32 8.47
N PRO A 79 26.12 -14.33 7.83
CA PRO A 79 26.03 -12.92 8.22
C PRO A 79 24.77 -12.21 7.69
N LEU A 80 24.03 -12.83 6.78
CA LEU A 80 22.85 -12.24 6.15
C LEU A 80 21.57 -12.74 6.82
N THR A 81 20.52 -11.93 6.80
CA THR A 81 19.19 -12.35 7.25
C THR A 81 18.22 -12.26 6.07
N ALA A 82 17.84 -13.41 5.52
CA ALA A 82 16.80 -13.48 4.49
C ALA A 82 15.42 -13.33 5.14
N PHE A 83 14.46 -12.75 4.42
CA PHE A 83 13.08 -12.64 4.88
C PHE A 83 12.08 -12.99 3.79
N LEU A 84 10.94 -13.53 4.21
CA LEU A 84 9.73 -13.68 3.41
C LEU A 84 8.59 -13.00 4.17
N ASP A 85 7.93 -12.07 3.50
CA ASP A 85 6.96 -11.14 4.07
C ASP A 85 5.66 -11.20 3.27
N ALA A 86 4.53 -11.32 3.95
CA ALA A 86 3.22 -11.23 3.33
C ALA A 86 2.36 -10.21 4.08
N ARG A 87 1.76 -9.28 3.35
CA ARG A 87 0.94 -8.22 3.91
C ARG A 87 -0.34 -8.03 3.12
N TYR A 88 -1.38 -7.64 3.83
CA TYR A 88 -2.69 -7.34 3.28
C TYR A 88 -3.13 -5.96 3.74
N GLN A 89 -3.80 -5.25 2.84
CA GLN A 89 -4.24 -3.89 3.02
C GLN A 89 -5.74 -3.80 2.81
N VAL A 90 -6.40 -3.04 3.67
CA VAL A 90 -7.80 -2.63 3.49
C VAL A 90 -7.88 -1.11 3.60
N GLY A 91 -8.41 -0.48 2.57
CA GLY A 91 -8.75 0.95 2.59
C GLY A 91 -9.85 1.25 3.59
N LEU A 92 -9.79 2.43 4.19
CA LEU A 92 -10.82 2.95 5.10
C LEU A 92 -11.69 4.02 4.44
N SER A 93 -11.26 4.55 3.29
CA SER A 93 -12.00 5.55 2.53
C SER A 93 -12.48 4.95 1.22
N ALA A 94 -13.80 4.84 1.03
CA ALA A 94 -14.39 4.63 -0.28
C ALA A 94 -14.23 5.93 -1.07
N THR A 95 -13.20 6.03 -1.89
CA THR A 95 -13.10 7.13 -2.86
C THR A 95 -14.22 6.94 -3.88
N LYS A 96 -15.01 7.99 -4.14
CA LYS A 96 -16.10 7.97 -5.15
C LYS A 96 -15.60 7.57 -6.56
N PHE A 97 -14.28 7.60 -6.77
CA PHE A 97 -13.58 7.13 -7.97
C PHE A 97 -13.68 5.62 -8.21
N TYR A 98 -13.84 4.81 -7.15
CA TYR A 98 -13.96 3.35 -7.23
C TYR A 98 -15.42 2.86 -7.22
N GLY A 99 -16.39 3.70 -7.60
CA GLY A 99 -17.81 3.29 -7.57
C GLY A 99 -18.33 2.96 -6.17
N GLY A 100 -17.64 3.40 -5.11
CA GLY A 100 -17.98 3.08 -3.72
C GLY A 100 -17.31 1.83 -3.16
N GLU A 101 -16.45 1.15 -3.93
CA GLU A 101 -15.72 -0.02 -3.44
C GLU A 101 -14.55 0.37 -2.53
N VAL A 102 -14.32 -0.44 -1.50
CA VAL A 102 -13.22 -0.28 -0.55
C VAL A 102 -11.96 -0.89 -1.18
N PRO A 103 -10.86 -0.12 -1.38
CA PRO A 103 -9.66 -0.65 -2.01
C PRO A 103 -9.02 -1.73 -1.12
N ARG A 104 -8.56 -2.81 -1.75
CA ARG A 104 -7.90 -3.95 -1.09
C ARG A 104 -6.62 -4.29 -1.84
N GLY A 105 -5.57 -4.59 -1.08
CA GLY A 105 -4.24 -4.85 -1.62
C GLY A 105 -3.58 -6.04 -0.94
N PHE A 106 -2.71 -6.72 -1.66
CA PHE A 106 -1.88 -7.80 -1.14
C PHE A 106 -0.47 -7.61 -1.66
N THR A 107 0.52 -7.79 -0.79
CA THR A 107 1.93 -7.68 -1.12
C THR A 107 2.67 -8.88 -0.57
N VAL A 108 3.51 -9.49 -1.40
CA VAL A 108 4.51 -10.48 -0.98
C VAL A 108 5.88 -9.94 -1.32
N SER A 109 6.77 -9.96 -0.33
CA SER A 109 8.14 -9.50 -0.48
C SER A 109 9.09 -10.60 -0.05
N VAL A 110 10.16 -10.78 -0.82
CA VAL A 110 11.30 -11.64 -0.45
C VAL A 110 12.55 -10.79 -0.55
N GLY A 111 13.46 -10.95 0.40
CA GLY A 111 14.67 -10.13 0.40
C GLY A 111 15.68 -10.55 1.45
N VAL A 112 16.71 -9.73 1.57
CA VAL A 112 17.81 -9.94 2.51
C VAL A 112 18.11 -8.62 3.20
N TRP A 113 18.13 -8.64 4.53
CA TRP A 113 18.63 -7.54 5.33
C TRP A 113 20.15 -7.54 5.29
N LEU A 114 20.70 -6.35 5.00
CA LEU A 114 22.14 -6.13 5.15
C LEU A 114 22.53 -6.29 6.62
N PRO A 115 23.73 -6.83 6.89
CA PRO A 115 24.23 -6.96 8.24
C PRO A 115 24.34 -5.56 8.86
N THR A 116 23.56 -5.31 9.91
CA THR A 116 23.75 -4.11 10.73
C THR A 116 25.06 -4.32 11.50
N LYS A 117 26.06 -3.47 11.23
CA LYS A 117 27.26 -3.42 12.06
C LYS A 117 26.82 -3.17 13.50
N LYS A 118 27.28 -4.04 14.41
CA LYS A 118 27.17 -3.81 15.84
C LYS A 118 28.09 -2.68 16.26
#